data_AF-A0A9E5J5T5-F1
#
_entry.id   AF-A0A9E5J5T5-F1
#
_cell.length_a   1.000
_cell.length_b   1.000
_cell.length_c   1.000
_cell.angle_alpha   90.00
_cell.angle_beta   90.00
_cell.angle_gamma   90.00
#
_symmetry.space_group_name_H-M   'P 1'
#
loop_
_entity.id
_entity.type
_entity.pdbx_description
1 polymer ?
#
loop_
_entity_poly.entity_id
_entity_poly.type
_entity_poly.pdbx_seq_one_letter_code
_entity_poly.pdbx_strand_id
1 'polypeptide(L)'
;MKPFLRHQLERYAQRLEELDFLLSREDIMADMNQFLKLSREHADVSAVAKRYARYQERSQDLEAAHALAASSAEDKDMKAMA
;
A
#
# COMPACT_ATOMS: atom_id res chain seq x y z
N MET A 1 11.77 7.08 5.36
CA MET A 1 11.32 6.00 6.27
C MET A 1 12.49 5.08 6.58
N LYS A 2 12.65 4.59 7.81
CA LYS A 2 13.69 3.59 8.13
C LYS A 2 13.43 2.29 7.34
N PRO A 3 14.46 1.64 6.75
CA PRO A 3 14.29 0.44 5.93
C PRO A 3 13.54 -0.71 6.64
N PHE A 4 13.89 -0.97 7.90
CA PHE A 4 13.22 -2.00 8.70
C PHE A 4 11.71 -1.78 8.83
N LEU A 5 11.28 -0.54 9.08
CA LEU A 5 9.86 -0.22 9.22
C LEU A 5 9.11 -0.40 7.89
N ARG A 6 9.76 -0.07 6.76
CA ARG A 6 9.20 -0.30 5.43
C ARG A 6 8.95 -1.80 5.20
N HIS A 7 9.95 -2.64 5.46
CA HIS A 7 9.80 -4.08 5.33
C HIS A 7 8.71 -4.66 6.25
N GLN A 8 8.57 -4.13 7.46
CA GLN A 8 7.49 -4.55 8.35
C GLN A 8 6.11 -4.20 7.79
N LEU A 9 5.95 -3.01 7.20
CA LEU A 9 4.69 -2.59 6.56
C LEU A 9 4.38 -3.39 5.30
N GLU A 10 5.39 -3.74 4.50
CA GLU A 10 5.24 -4.64 3.35
C GLU A 10 4.74 -6.03 3.78
N ARG A 11 5.26 -6.56 4.90
CA ARG A 11 4.77 -7.82 5.46
C ARG A 11 3.31 -7.74 5.90
N TYR A 12 2.87 -6.61 6.46
CA TYR A 12 1.46 -6.42 6.80
C TYR A 12 0.57 -6.35 5.55
N ALA A 13 1.05 -5.74 4.46
CA ALA A 13 0.32 -5.72 3.20
C ALA A 13 0.17 -7.14 2.63
N GLN A 14 1.26 -7.93 2.58
CA GLN A 14 1.22 -9.34 2.15
C GLN A 14 0.29 -10.17 3.03
N ARG A 15 0.37 -9.99 4.35
CA ARG A 15 -0.49 -10.71 5.29
C ARG A 15 -1.97 -10.36 5.11
N LEU A 16 -2.30 -9.13 4.72
CA LEU A 16 -3.68 -8.75 4.42
C LEU A 16 -4.22 -9.58 3.25
N GLU A 17 -3.46 -9.69 2.16
CA GLU A 17 -3.84 -10.47 0.98
C GLU A 17 -4.01 -11.96 1.30
N GLU A 18 -3.13 -12.52 2.14
CA GLU A 18 -3.27 -13.89 2.64
C GLU A 18 -4.56 -14.07 3.45
N LEU A 19 -4.89 -13.12 4.33
CA LEU A 19 -6.09 -13.17 5.16
C LEU A 19 -7.36 -13.03 4.31
N ASP A 20 -7.36 -12.18 3.29
CA ASP A 20 -8.46 -12.06 2.32
C ASP A 20 -8.69 -13.39 1.59
N PHE A 21 -7.62 -14.03 1.14
CA PHE A 21 -7.68 -15.35 0.53
C PHE A 21 -8.22 -16.40 1.50
N LEU A 22 -7.69 -16.47 2.73
CA LEU A 22 -8.14 -17.44 3.73
C LEU A 22 -9.62 -17.24 4.10
N LEU A 23 -10.05 -15.99 4.26
CA LEU A 23 -11.44 -15.67 4.56
C LEU A 23 -12.38 -15.98 3.39
N SER A 24 -11.90 -16.03 2.15
CA SER A 24 -12.72 -16.45 0.99
C SER A 24 -12.94 -17.97 0.88
N ARG A 25 -12.21 -18.79 1.66
CA ARG A 25 -12.27 -20.24 1.55
C ARG A 25 -13.48 -20.84 2.29
N GLU A 26 -14.17 -21.78 1.64
CA GLU A 26 -15.34 -22.45 2.20
C GLU A 26 -15.04 -23.27 3.46
N ASP A 27 -13.87 -23.90 3.55
CA ASP A 27 -13.46 -24.69 4.72
C ASP A 27 -13.21 -23.83 5.96
N ILE A 28 -12.77 -22.58 5.76
CA ILE A 28 -12.66 -21.58 6.83
C ILE A 28 -14.04 -21.04 7.22
N MET A 29 -14.91 -20.76 6.25
CA MET A 29 -16.28 -20.31 6.50
C MET A 29 -17.10 -21.36 7.27
N ALA A 30 -16.82 -22.65 7.08
CA ALA A 30 -17.46 -23.74 7.79
C ALA A 30 -17.02 -23.86 9.26
N ASP A 31 -15.83 -23.36 9.63
CA ASP A 31 -15.35 -23.30 11.02
C ASP A 31 -15.46 -21.88 11.58
N MET A 32 -16.55 -21.61 12.30
CA MET A 32 -16.84 -20.30 12.88
C MET A 32 -15.75 -19.79 13.82
N ASN A 33 -15.05 -20.67 14.55
CA ASN A 33 -13.98 -20.25 15.45
C ASN A 33 -12.77 -19.76 14.67
N GLN A 34 -12.39 -20.46 13.60
CA GLN A 34 -11.31 -20.04 12.71
C GLN A 34 -11.69 -18.75 11.97
N PHE A 35 -12.91 -18.67 11.43
CA PHE A 35 -13.41 -17.48 10.75
C PHE A 35 -13.34 -16.23 11.64
N LEU A 36 -13.81 -16.32 12.88
CA LEU A 36 -13.78 -15.18 13.83
C LEU A 36 -12.35 -14.77 14.19
N LYS A 37 -11.44 -15.74 14.37
CA LYS A 37 -10.03 -15.47 14.67
C LYS A 37 -9.36 -14.73 13.51
N LEU A 38 -9.54 -15.23 12.28
CA LEU A 38 -8.97 -14.63 11.07
C LEU A 38 -9.60 -13.27 10.77
N SER A 39 -10.90 -13.10 11.02
CA SER A 39 -11.60 -11.82 10.84
C SER A 39 -11.06 -10.74 11.78
N ARG A 40 -10.73 -11.08 13.02
CA ARG A 40 -10.10 -10.16 13.98
C ARG A 40 -8.69 -9.76 13.52
N GLU A 41 -7.88 -10.74 13.14
CA GLU A 41 -6.54 -10.49 12.60
C GLU A 41 -6.61 -9.61 11.34
N HIS A 42 -7.54 -9.91 10.43
CA HIS A 42 -7.78 -9.12 9.23
C HIS A 42 -8.13 -7.67 9.57
N ALA A 43 -9.01 -7.43 10.55
CA ALA A 43 -9.35 -6.07 10.97
C ALA A 43 -8.12 -5.27 11.45
N ASP A 44 -7.28 -5.90 12.27
CA ASP A 44 -6.07 -5.27 12.82
C ASP A 44 -5.04 -4.99 11.71
N VAL A 45 -4.77 -5.98 10.85
CA VAL A 45 -3.82 -5.86 9.74
C VAL A 45 -4.32 -4.86 8.68
N SER A 46 -5.61 -4.88 8.36
CA SER A 46 -6.23 -4.00 7.37
C SER A 46 -6.07 -2.53 7.72
N ALA A 47 -6.20 -2.17 9.01
CA ALA A 47 -6.01 -0.79 9.46
C ALA A 47 -4.60 -0.26 9.18
N VAL A 48 -3.58 -1.11 9.34
CA VAL A 48 -2.16 -0.76 9.09
C VAL A 48 -1.85 -0.77 7.59
N ALA A 49 -2.22 -1.84 6.90
CA ALA A 49 -1.95 -2.01 5.47
C ALA A 49 -2.62 -0.92 4.63
N LYS A 50 -3.88 -0.55 4.90
CA LYS A 50 -4.57 0.55 4.19
C LYS A 50 -3.89 1.90 4.39
N ARG A 51 -3.35 2.17 5.58
CA ARG A 51 -2.59 3.40 5.83
C ARG A 51 -1.27 3.39 5.07
N TYR A 52 -0.61 2.24 4.97
CA TYR A 52 0.61 2.10 4.19
C TYR A 52 0.36 2.28 2.69
N ALA A 53 -0.70 1.68 2.14
CA ALA A 53 -1.09 1.87 0.75
C ALA A 53 -1.31 3.35 0.40
N ARG A 54 -2.03 4.09 1.26
CA ARG A 54 -2.22 5.54 1.08
C ARG A 54 -0.90 6.33 1.13
N TYR A 55 0.04 5.91 1.98
CA TYR A 55 1.37 6.51 2.02
C TYR A 55 2.15 6.27 0.71
N GLN A 56 2.07 5.06 0.15
CA GLN A 56 2.71 4.74 -1.12
C GLN A 56 2.13 5.57 -2.27
N GLU A 57 0.80 5.67 -2.36
CA GLU A 57 0.10 6.50 -3.35
C GLU A 57 0.59 7.96 -3.30
N ARG A 58 0.57 8.57 -2.10
CA ARG A 58 1.04 9.96 -1.94
C ARG A 58 2.52 10.14 -2.23
N SER A 59 3.34 9.12 -2.00
CA SER A 59 4.76 9.17 -2.34
C SER A 59 4.95 9.14 -3.86
N GLN A 60 4.19 8.29 -4.56
CA GLN A 60 4.20 8.22 -6.02
C GLN A 60 3.68 9.52 -6.65
N ASP A 61 2.61 10.10 -6.10
CA ASP A 61 2.07 11.38 -6.59
C ASP A 61 3.08 12.52 -6.45
N LEU A 62 3.81 12.55 -5.32
CA LEU A 62 4.86 13.53 -5.08
C LEU A 62 6.00 13.36 -6.09
N GLU A 63 6.45 12.13 -6.31
CA GLU A 63 7.49 11.82 -7.31
C GLU A 63 7.03 12.20 -8.72
N ALA A 64 5.79 11.88 -9.09
CA ALA A 64 5.20 12.26 -10.36
C ALA A 64 5.11 13.78 -10.53
N ALA A 65 4.70 14.51 -9.49
CA ALA A 65 4.64 15.96 -9.50
C ALA A 65 6.04 16.59 -9.67
N HIS A 66 7.06 16.04 -9.01
CA HIS A 66 8.45 16.49 -9.19
C HIS A 66 8.96 16.22 -10.61
N ALA A 67 8.68 15.03 -11.16
CA ALA A 67 9.05 14.69 -12.53
C ALA A 67 8.41 15.66 -13.54
N LEU A 68 7.13 15.98 -13.35
CA LEU A 68 6.39 16.91 -14.20
C LEU A 68 6.89 18.36 -14.06
N ALA A 69 7.28 18.77 -12.86
CA ALA A 69 7.89 20.08 -12.63
C ALA A 69 9.28 20.19 -13.29
N ALA A 70 10.08 19.11 -13.26
CA ALA A 70 11.39 19.06 -13.90
C ALA A 70 11.27 19.13 -15.42
N SER A 71 10.38 18.34 -16.04
CA SER A 71 10.15 18.41 -17.49
C SER A 71 9.61 19.77 -17.93
N SER A 72 8.74 20.39 -17.12
CA SER A 72 8.22 21.74 -17.40
C SER A 72 9.29 22.83 -17.27
N ALA A 73 10.35 22.62 -16.49
CA ALA A 73 11.48 23.53 -16.38
C ALA A 73 12.40 23.42 -17.60
N GLU A 74 12.70 22.19 -18.04
CA GLU A 74 13.44 21.93 -19.28
C GLU A 74 12.74 22.55 -20.51
N ASP A 75 11.41 22.45 -20.58
CA ASP A 75 10.62 23.07 -21.65
C ASP A 75 10.65 24.62 -21.62
N LYS A 76 10.76 25.23 -20.44
CA LYS A 76 10.86 26.68 -20.29
C LYS A 76 12.23 27.20 -20.69
N ASP A 77 13.30 26.49 -20.30
CA ASP A 77 14.66 26.84 -20.69
C ASP A 77 14.87 26.66 -22.21
N MET A 78 14.25 25.64 -22.81
CA MET A 78 14.25 25.47 -24.28
C MET A 78 13.48 26.58 -25.00
N LYS A 79 12.35 27.04 -24.46
CA LYS A 79 11.59 28.19 -25.01
C LYS A 79 12.27 29.54 -24.80
N ALA A 80 13.11 29.70 -23.78
CA ALA A 80 13.85 30.94 -23.53
C ALA A 80 15.10 31.09 -24.43
N MET A 81 15.55 29.98 -25.03
CA MET A 81 16.70 29.92 -25.94
C MET A 81 16.31 29.97 -27.43
N ALA A 82 15.00 30.04 -27.75
CA ALA A 82 14.44 30.19 -29.10
C ALA A 82 13.89 31.60 -29.31
#